data_AF-A0A661ZFL0-F1
#
_entry.id   AF-A0A661ZFL0-F1
#
_cell.length_a   1.000
_cell.length_b   1.000
_cell.length_c   1.000
_cell.angle_alpha   90.00
_cell.angle_beta   90.00
_cell.angle_gamma   90.00
#
_symmetry.space_group_name_H-M   'P 1'
#
loop_
_entity.id
_entity.type
_entity.pdbx_description
1 polymer ?
#
loop_
_entity_poly.entity_id
_entity_poly.type
_entity_poly.pdbx_seq_one_letter_code
_entity_poly.pdbx_strand_id
1 'polypeptide(L)'
;MNEDVQMQFEILEEGLTSSVEHLQQELIKLRAGKANPHMLSGITVENYGQRAPLNQVANVGTMDAQTIVVQPWDKTLISVIEKEIQKANLGFNPQNNGERIMINVPPLTEERRLELVK
;
A
#
# COMPACT_ATOMS: atom_id res chain seq x y z
N MET A 1 1.64 -26.01 38.97
CA MET A 1 0.17 -26.18 38.80
C MET A 1 -0.52 -24.93 38.25
N ASN A 2 -0.22 -23.70 38.70
CA ASN A 2 -0.73 -22.49 38.04
C ASN A 2 0.15 -21.99 36.88
N GLU A 3 1.46 -22.20 36.93
CA GLU A 3 2.40 -21.71 35.89
C GLU A 3 2.23 -22.42 34.54
N ASP A 4 2.00 -23.74 34.53
CA ASP A 4 1.78 -24.50 33.30
C ASP A 4 0.49 -24.06 32.59
N VAL A 5 -0.56 -23.75 33.36
CA VAL A 5 -1.82 -23.25 32.82
C VAL A 5 -1.65 -21.83 32.27
N GLN A 6 -0.90 -20.97 32.98
CA GLN A 6 -0.58 -19.62 32.54
C GLN A 6 0.18 -19.63 31.20
N MET A 7 1.19 -20.51 31.07
CA MET A 7 1.98 -20.66 29.86
C MET A 7 1.12 -21.13 28.66
N GLN A 8 0.16 -22.03 28.88
CA GLN A 8 -0.75 -22.46 27.83
C GLN A 8 -1.69 -21.32 27.38
N PHE A 9 -2.13 -20.45 28.29
CA PHE A 9 -2.93 -19.27 27.95
C PHE A 9 -2.13 -18.24 27.14
N GLU A 10 -0.88 -17.97 27.50
CA GLU A 10 0.00 -17.06 26.74
C GLU A 10 0.22 -17.55 25.30
N ILE A 11 0.53 -18.84 25.11
CA ILE A 11 0.70 -19.44 23.78
C ILE A 11 -0.58 -19.31 22.94
N LEU A 12 -1.75 -19.54 23.57
CA LEU A 12 -3.04 -19.39 22.90
C LEU A 12 -3.29 -17.95 22.49
N GLU A 13 -3.02 -16.98 23.36
CA GLU A 13 -3.22 -15.55 23.11
C GLU A 13 -2.29 -15.03 22.00
N GLU A 14 -1.02 -15.45 22.00
CA GLU A 14 -0.07 -15.15 20.92
C GLU A 14 -0.53 -15.74 19.58
N GLY A 15 -0.97 -17.00 19.57
CA GLY A 15 -1.46 -17.67 18.36
C GLY A 15 -2.72 -17.01 17.78
N LEU A 16 -3.65 -16.61 18.64
CA LEU A 16 -4.85 -15.87 18.25
C LEU A 16 -4.50 -14.49 17.70
N THR A 17 -3.62 -13.76 18.38
CA THR A 17 -3.17 -12.42 17.95
C THR A 17 -2.49 -12.49 16.59
N SER A 18 -1.56 -13.44 16.40
CA SER A 18 -0.89 -13.65 15.13
C SER A 18 -1.87 -14.00 14.00
N SER A 19 -2.88 -14.82 14.28
CA SER A 19 -3.93 -15.18 13.30
C SER A 19 -4.76 -13.96 12.89
N VAL A 20 -5.13 -13.10 13.84
CA VAL A 20 -5.88 -11.87 13.58
C VAL A 20 -5.04 -10.87 12.79
N GLU A 21 -3.77 -10.70 13.16
CA GLU A 21 -2.84 -9.83 12.44
C GLU A 21 -2.65 -10.30 10.99
N HIS A 22 -2.47 -11.61 10.78
CA HIS A 22 -2.35 -12.18 9.45
C HIS A 22 -3.59 -11.90 8.59
N LEU A 23 -4.79 -12.12 9.16
CA LEU A 23 -6.05 -11.80 8.49
C LEU A 23 -6.15 -10.31 8.13
N GLN A 24 -5.79 -9.41 9.05
CA GLN A 24 -5.80 -7.97 8.79
C GLN A 24 -4.86 -7.60 7.65
N GLN A 25 -3.65 -8.17 7.61
CA GLN A 25 -2.70 -7.93 6.53
C GLN A 25 -3.23 -8.39 5.18
N GLU A 26 -3.87 -9.56 5.11
CA GLU A 26 -4.48 -10.05 3.87
C GLU A 26 -5.67 -9.18 3.42
N LEU A 27 -6.50 -8.71 4.36
CA LEU A 27 -7.61 -7.81 4.05
C LEU A 27 -7.15 -6.41 3.58
N ILE A 28 -6.01 -5.90 4.09
CA ILE A 28 -5.43 -4.63 3.63
C ILE A 28 -4.94 -4.74 2.18
N LYS A 29 -4.43 -5.92 1.77
CA LYS A 29 -3.98 -6.19 0.40
C LYS A 29 -5.15 -6.31 -0.58
N LEU A 30 -6.35 -6.64 -0.11
CA LEU A 30 -7.55 -6.70 -0.93
C LEU A 30 -7.87 -5.30 -1.50
N ARG A 31 -7.77 -5.19 -2.83
CA ARG A 31 -8.04 -3.94 -3.54
C ARG A 31 -9.54 -3.69 -3.60
N ALA A 32 -10.13 -3.15 -2.54
CA ALA A 32 -11.58 -2.89 -2.42
C ALA A 32 -12.10 -1.71 -3.29
N GLY A 33 -11.38 -1.33 -4.36
CA GLY A 33 -11.76 -0.24 -5.26
C GLY A 33 -11.68 1.16 -4.64
N LYS A 34 -11.11 1.26 -3.44
CA LYS A 34 -10.76 2.54 -2.81
C LYS A 34 -9.26 2.79 -2.97
N ALA A 35 -8.90 4.03 -3.22
CA ALA A 35 -7.53 4.49 -3.16
C ALA A 35 -6.96 4.23 -1.76
N ASN A 36 -5.85 3.49 -1.70
CA ASN A 36 -5.12 3.21 -0.47
C ASN A 36 -3.61 3.42 -0.73
N PRO A 37 -2.88 4.18 0.11
CA PRO A 37 -1.44 4.35 -0.01
C PRO A 37 -0.66 3.03 -0.05
N HIS A 38 -1.18 1.97 0.61
CA HIS A 38 -0.58 0.63 0.60
C HIS A 38 -0.56 -0.02 -0.80
N MET A 39 -1.30 0.52 -1.77
CA MET A 39 -1.18 0.05 -3.16
C MET A 39 0.21 0.34 -3.75
N LEU A 40 0.97 1.26 -3.14
CA LEU A 40 2.30 1.67 -3.59
C LEU A 40 3.45 1.17 -2.68
N SER A 41 3.17 0.42 -1.60
CA SER A 41 4.19 0.01 -0.60
C SER A 41 5.28 -0.96 -1.10
N GLY A 42 5.23 -1.40 -2.36
CA GLY A 42 6.29 -2.19 -3.00
C GLY A 42 7.22 -1.40 -3.92
N ILE A 43 6.97 -0.11 -4.13
CA ILE A 43 7.73 0.70 -5.08
C ILE A 43 9.00 1.22 -4.43
N THR A 44 10.13 0.95 -5.08
CA THR A 44 11.43 1.54 -4.74
C THR A 44 11.79 2.56 -5.79
N VAL A 45 12.35 3.68 -5.35
CA VAL A 45 12.73 4.82 -6.18
C VAL A 45 14.22 5.01 -6.04
N GLU A 46 14.88 5.21 -7.17
CA GLU A 46 16.31 5.51 -7.19
C GLU A 46 16.53 7.01 -6.98
N ASN A 47 17.26 7.34 -5.92
CA ASN A 47 17.64 8.70 -5.56
C ASN A 47 19.16 8.78 -5.47
N TYR A 48 19.80 9.51 -6.38
CA TYR A 48 21.26 9.69 -6.44
C TYR A 48 22.07 8.36 -6.33
N GLY A 49 21.61 7.31 -7.01
CA GLY A 49 22.29 6.00 -7.05
C GLY A 49 22.00 5.07 -5.86
N GLN A 50 21.14 5.49 -4.92
CA GLN A 50 20.62 4.62 -3.86
C GLN A 50 19.14 4.35 -4.06
N ARG A 51 18.71 3.11 -3.82
CA ARG A 51 17.29 2.74 -3.87
C ARG A 51 16.69 2.87 -2.48
N ALA A 52 15.66 3.71 -2.38
CA ALA A 52 14.86 3.86 -1.18
C ALA A 52 13.38 3.54 -1.48
N PRO A 53 12.62 3.00 -0.53
CA PRO A 53 11.19 2.81 -0.70
C PRO A 53 10.47 4.16 -0.88
N LEU A 54 9.38 4.16 -1.65
CA LEU A 54 8.65 5.37 -2.02
C LEU A 54 8.20 6.20 -0.81
N ASN A 55 7.82 5.54 0.28
CA ASN A 55 7.40 6.18 1.54
C ASN A 55 8.51 7.00 2.23
N GLN A 56 9.78 6.74 1.95
CA GLN A 56 10.91 7.50 2.51
C GLN A 56 11.24 8.73 1.66
N VAL A 57 10.98 8.68 0.36
CA VAL A 57 11.30 9.77 -0.58
C VAL A 57 10.10 10.69 -0.88
N ALA A 58 8.89 10.27 -0.50
CA ALA A 58 7.67 11.01 -0.74
C ALA A 58 6.62 10.76 0.36
N ASN A 59 5.78 11.77 0.58
CA ASN A 59 4.55 11.62 1.35
C ASN A 59 3.46 11.02 0.44
N VAL A 60 2.95 9.86 0.81
CA VAL A 60 1.89 9.14 0.08
C VAL A 60 0.60 9.22 0.89
N GLY A 61 -0.44 9.79 0.29
CA GLY A 61 -1.75 9.91 0.90
C GLY A 61 -2.87 9.71 -0.12
N THR A 62 -4.10 9.84 0.33
CA THR A 62 -5.31 9.78 -0.50
C THR A 62 -6.03 11.11 -0.41
N MET A 63 -6.34 11.71 -1.56
CA MET A 63 -7.11 12.97 -1.59
C MET A 63 -8.61 12.69 -1.52
N ASP A 64 -9.07 11.67 -2.25
CA ASP A 64 -10.45 11.21 -2.24
C ASP A 64 -10.47 9.66 -2.27
N ALA A 65 -11.67 9.08 -2.42
CA ALA A 65 -11.84 7.63 -2.43
C ALA A 65 -11.22 6.93 -3.64
N GLN A 66 -10.80 7.66 -4.69
CA GLN A 66 -10.32 7.10 -5.95
C GLN A 66 -8.94 7.65 -6.36
N THR A 67 -8.37 8.61 -5.64
CA THR A 67 -7.16 9.33 -6.02
C THR A 67 -6.11 9.21 -4.93
N ILE A 68 -5.00 8.54 -5.26
CA ILE A 68 -3.79 8.52 -4.44
C ILE A 68 -2.92 9.70 -4.87
N VAL A 69 -2.37 10.43 -3.90
CA VAL A 69 -1.45 11.53 -4.12
C VAL A 69 -0.09 11.18 -3.54
N VAL A 70 0.94 11.32 -4.36
CA VAL A 70 2.35 11.16 -3.98
C VAL A 70 3.02 12.52 -4.10
N GLN A 71 3.43 13.08 -2.95
CA GLN A 71 4.15 14.33 -2.86
C GLN A 71 5.61 14.04 -2.51
N PRO A 72 6.55 14.09 -3.48
CA PRO A 72 7.96 13.94 -3.17
C PRO A 72 8.49 15.12 -2.38
N TRP A 73 9.50 14.84 -1.55
CA TRP A 73 10.23 15.88 -0.81
C TRP A 73 11.14 16.68 -1.75
N ASP A 74 11.67 16.04 -2.79
CA ASP A 74 12.47 16.65 -3.85
C ASP A 74 11.71 16.59 -5.19
N LYS A 75 11.43 17.76 -5.77
CA LYS A 75 10.71 17.89 -7.04
C LYS A 75 11.47 17.27 -8.22
N THR A 76 12.79 17.15 -8.15
CA THR A 76 13.58 16.49 -9.21
C THR A 76 13.25 15.00 -9.35
N LEU A 77 12.78 14.37 -8.28
CA LEU A 77 12.41 12.96 -8.24
C LEU A 77 11.04 12.65 -8.83
N ILE A 78 10.23 13.66 -9.15
CA ILE A 78 8.88 13.47 -9.69
C ILE A 78 8.91 12.58 -10.94
N SER A 79 9.82 12.88 -11.89
CA SER A 79 9.94 12.11 -13.14
C SER A 79 10.45 10.68 -12.92
N VAL A 80 11.24 10.46 -11.87
CA VAL A 80 11.77 9.14 -11.51
C VAL A 80 10.66 8.30 -10.89
N ILE A 81 9.92 8.87 -9.92
CA ILE A 81 8.79 8.23 -9.25
C ILE A 81 7.71 7.83 -10.26
N GLU A 82 7.38 8.73 -11.20
CA GLU A 82 6.42 8.45 -12.27
C GLU A 82 6.81 7.21 -13.09
N LYS A 83 8.09 7.11 -13.47
CA LYS A 83 8.63 5.96 -14.20
C LYS A 83 8.61 4.69 -13.37
N GLU A 84 8.97 4.75 -12.09
CA GLU A 84 8.95 3.57 -11.23
C GLU A 84 7.53 3.07 -10.95
N ILE A 85 6.54 3.96 -10.82
CA ILE A 85 5.11 3.58 -10.73
C ILE A 85 4.64 2.88 -12.01
N GLN A 86 5.01 3.41 -13.19
CA GLN A 86 4.67 2.77 -14.47
C GLN A 86 5.35 1.40 -14.62
N LYS A 87 6.63 1.29 -14.22
CA LYS A 87 7.39 0.02 -14.23
C LYS A 87 6.82 -1.02 -13.28
N ALA A 88 6.27 -0.60 -12.13
CA ALA A 88 5.62 -1.51 -11.18
C ALA A 88 4.39 -2.23 -11.79
N ASN A 89 3.96 -1.83 -13.00
CA ASN A 89 2.92 -2.48 -13.79
C ASN A 89 1.61 -2.70 -13.01
N LEU A 90 1.28 -1.72 -12.14
CA LEU A 90 0.07 -1.76 -11.32
C LEU A 90 -1.20 -1.43 -12.12
N GLY A 91 -1.06 -1.11 -13.41
CA GLY A 91 -2.16 -0.67 -14.28
C GLY A 91 -2.62 0.77 -14.02
N PHE A 92 -1.81 1.55 -13.29
CA PHE A 92 -2.09 2.94 -12.96
C PHE A 92 -1.45 3.89 -13.96
N ASN A 93 -2.16 4.99 -14.27
CA ASN A 93 -1.63 6.08 -15.08
C ASN A 93 -1.37 7.31 -14.18
N PRO A 94 -0.13 7.52 -13.68
CA PRO A 94 0.19 8.67 -12.85
C PRO A 94 0.07 9.98 -13.64
N GLN A 95 -0.59 10.98 -13.08
CA GLN A 95 -0.69 12.33 -13.58
C GLN A 95 0.21 13.26 -12.77
N ASN A 96 1.18 13.88 -13.43
CA ASN A 96 2.12 14.80 -12.82
C ASN A 96 1.64 16.25 -13.01
N ASN A 97 1.55 17.02 -11.92
CA ASN A 97 1.19 18.44 -11.96
C ASN A 97 2.37 19.41 -11.67
N GLY A 98 3.60 18.89 -11.64
CA GLY A 98 4.83 19.65 -11.36
C GLY A 98 5.19 19.77 -9.87
N GLU A 99 4.27 19.46 -8.96
CA GLU A 99 4.54 19.37 -7.53
C GLU A 99 4.25 18.00 -6.94
N ARG A 100 3.14 17.36 -7.37
CA ARG A 100 2.66 16.07 -6.89
C ARG A 100 2.32 15.17 -8.06
N ILE A 101 2.29 13.87 -7.78
CA ILE A 101 1.82 12.84 -8.70
C ILE A 101 0.47 12.34 -8.19
N MET A 102 -0.54 12.39 -9.05
CA MET A 102 -1.89 11.93 -8.77
C MET A 102 -2.15 10.62 -9.51
N ILE A 103 -2.68 9.63 -8.82
CA ILE A 103 -2.97 8.32 -9.39
C ILE A 103 -4.44 8.02 -9.19
N ASN A 104 -5.16 7.91 -10.29
CA ASN A 104 -6.56 7.51 -10.28
C ASN A 104 -6.66 5.99 -10.24
N VAL A 105 -7.23 5.48 -9.16
CA VAL A 105 -7.58 4.07 -8.96
C VAL A 105 -8.97 3.86 -9.56
N PRO A 106 -9.09 3.06 -10.63
CA PRO A 106 -10.39 2.80 -11.23
C PRO A 106 -11.29 2.05 -10.25
N PRO A 107 -12.62 2.31 -10.27
CA PRO A 107 -13.55 1.58 -9.44
C PRO A 107 -13.53 0.09 -9.84
N LEU A 108 -13.75 -0.79 -8.85
CA LEU A 108 -13.94 -2.21 -9.14
C LEU A 108 -15.21 -2.39 -9.98
N THR A 109 -15.08 -3.09 -11.10
CA THR A 109 -16.23 -3.62 -11.84
C THR A 109 -17.05 -4.57 -10.96
N GLU A 110 -18.34 -4.72 -11.23
CA GLU A 110 -19.23 -5.63 -10.50
C GLU A 110 -18.71 -7.08 -10.49
N GLU A 111 -18.18 -7.56 -11.60
CA GLU A 111 -17.56 -8.89 -11.73
C GLU A 111 -16.39 -9.08 -10.76
N ARG A 112 -15.43 -8.13 -10.72
CA ARG A 112 -14.35 -8.13 -9.73
C ARG A 112 -14.83 -8.00 -8.29
N ARG A 113 -15.91 -7.27 -8.02
CA ARG A 113 -16.50 -7.21 -6.67
C ARG A 113 -17.05 -8.58 -6.25
N LEU A 114 -17.71 -9.30 -7.15
CA LEU A 114 -18.25 -10.64 -6.89
C LEU A 114 -17.14 -11.68 -6.66
N GLU A 115 -16.00 -11.56 -7.34
CA GLU A 115 -14.83 -12.41 -7.10
C GLU A 115 -14.20 -12.17 -5.72
N LEU A 116 -14.17 -10.92 -5.24
CA LEU A 116 -13.57 -10.57 -3.94
C LEU A 116 -14.46 -10.93 -2.73
N VAL A 117 -15.74 -11.22 -2.96
CA VAL A 117 -16.70 -11.63 -1.91
C VAL A 117 -16.66 -13.14 -1.65
N LYS A 118 -16.07 -13.93 -2.57
CA LYS A 118 -15.93 -15.39 -2.45
C LYS A 118 -14.65 -15.77 -1.74
#